data_AF-A0A7C7HVC3-F1
#
_entry.id   AF-A0A7C7HVC3-F1
#
_cell.length_a   1.000
_cell.length_b   1.000
_cell.length_c   1.000
_cell.angle_alpha   90.00
_cell.angle_beta   90.00
_cell.angle_gamma   90.00
#
_symmetry.space_group_name_H-M   'P 1'
#
loop_
_entity.id
_entity.type
_entity.pdbx_description
1 polymer ?
#
loop_
_entity_poly.entity_id
_entity_poly.type
_entity_poly.pdbx_seq_one_letter_code
_entity_poly.pdbx_strand_id
1 'polypeptide(L)'
;MDPNNQNVPTQNFGGVPSGPEPTNKKNNKFVVIGIAALVVVAGIVSIITLGGSDDSNANLSENLPASVDATIEEAVAPSELVTQASKYVEDADTVLTDERLEQIEIEVSQNIADEASVNDVESEQIAEFDSCVREGLCESDAYPPYRYSGSNRYATAADVSKKTFPNPGAIDRVVIVNGGSEIDMGLASSFANGSTTILLVEADTLPTETRTELQRIAGANTSPELITVGGSAAVSVTVQANAADALATSSSKQSRLGGANRYETATKITRKLFPSDGSQDVIYLASASSYADIMIANNGTNVPVLITDKDSAQDVVINEICRLGTNDTKVIVVGGPEAVDVPALEGIAAPVGRPGFSSTTQECEDMSSIEFFRYKDIAQLAGESRLETAVAVSRRNYLSHQGSAVIVNGYSAPDMLSASVLSQGSGGLPILLVNNSTYSDRTSKELKRLKAVQLFVVGGEAAVNESVIDGLRVEQFTVN
;
A
#
# COMPACT_ATOMS: atom_id res chain seq x y z
N MET A 1 32.73 27.43 -17.88
CA MET A 1 31.41 27.24 -17.26
C MET A 1 30.81 26.04 -17.95
N ASP A 2 30.87 24.90 -17.28
CA ASP A 2 30.42 23.60 -17.78
C ASP A 2 28.97 23.38 -17.31
N PRO A 3 28.00 23.13 -18.19
CA PRO A 3 26.60 22.99 -17.85
C PRO A 3 26.23 21.65 -17.16
N ASN A 4 27.18 20.75 -16.93
CA ASN A 4 26.90 19.41 -16.39
C ASN A 4 27.17 19.21 -14.89
N ASN A 5 27.35 20.27 -14.10
CA ASN A 5 27.54 20.15 -12.65
C ASN A 5 26.30 20.61 -11.86
N GLN A 6 25.23 19.81 -11.91
CA GLN A 6 24.10 19.92 -10.98
C GLN A 6 24.47 19.11 -9.73
N ASN A 7 24.93 19.81 -8.69
CA ASN A 7 25.13 19.24 -7.36
C ASN A 7 23.79 18.69 -6.84
N VAL A 8 23.63 17.37 -6.81
CA VAL A 8 22.58 16.70 -6.04
C VAL A 8 22.86 16.95 -4.55
N PRO A 9 21.94 17.49 -3.75
CA PRO A 9 22.18 17.70 -2.33
C PRO A 9 22.25 16.34 -1.62
N THR A 10 23.44 15.91 -1.24
CA THR A 10 23.62 14.80 -0.30
C THR A 10 23.38 15.31 1.11
N GLN A 11 22.14 15.17 1.62
CA GLN A 11 21.86 15.38 3.04
C GLN A 11 21.89 14.02 3.76
N ASN A 12 22.68 13.97 4.82
CA ASN A 12 22.91 12.81 5.68
C ASN A 12 21.64 12.58 6.50
N PHE A 13 20.89 11.52 6.24
CA PHE A 13 19.68 11.18 7.00
C PHE A 13 20.08 10.56 8.35
N GLY A 14 19.89 11.31 9.43
CA GLY A 14 20.11 10.84 10.80
C GLY A 14 19.14 9.72 11.18
N GLY A 15 19.64 8.70 11.88
CA GLY A 15 18.89 7.51 12.26
C GLY A 15 17.72 7.78 13.21
N VAL A 16 16.65 7.01 13.04
CA VAL A 16 15.45 7.00 13.87
C VAL A 16 15.73 6.27 15.20
N PRO A 17 15.38 6.82 16.38
CA PRO A 17 15.42 6.08 17.64
C PRO A 17 14.20 5.14 17.75
N SER A 18 14.45 3.91 18.20
CA SER A 18 13.41 2.92 18.55
C SER A 18 12.56 3.38 19.74
N GLY A 19 11.24 3.53 19.52
CA GLY A 19 10.24 3.74 20.59
C GLY A 19 9.91 2.45 21.37
N PRO A 20 9.29 2.56 22.56
CA PRO A 20 9.22 1.47 23.53
C PRO A 20 8.15 0.41 23.22
N GLU A 21 8.45 -0.85 23.56
CA GLU A 21 7.54 -2.00 23.51
C GLU A 21 6.32 -1.84 24.44
N PRO A 22 5.10 -2.20 23.99
CA PRO A 22 3.95 -2.33 24.89
C PRO A 22 3.84 -3.75 25.44
N THR A 23 3.84 -3.85 26.77
CA THR A 23 3.64 -5.10 27.53
C THR A 23 2.17 -5.39 27.83
N ASN A 24 1.78 -6.65 27.63
CA ASN A 24 0.75 -7.45 28.34
C ASN A 24 -0.77 -7.26 28.07
N LYS A 25 -1.31 -8.33 27.46
CA LYS A 25 -2.41 -9.23 27.92
C LYS A 25 -3.89 -8.93 27.61
N LYS A 26 -4.36 -9.75 26.67
CA LYS A 26 -5.44 -10.76 26.75
C LYS A 26 -6.89 -10.35 26.50
N ASN A 27 -7.40 -11.01 25.45
CA ASN A 27 -8.72 -11.59 25.22
C ASN A 27 -9.84 -10.65 24.78
N ASN A 28 -10.33 -10.80 23.53
CA ASN A 28 -11.65 -11.41 23.28
C ASN A 28 -12.03 -11.43 21.80
N LYS A 29 -12.65 -12.54 21.37
CA LYS A 29 -13.10 -12.81 19.99
C LYS A 29 -14.62 -12.64 19.80
N PHE A 30 -14.96 -12.34 18.54
CA PHE A 30 -16.18 -12.59 17.73
C PHE A 30 -17.40 -11.64 17.81
N VAL A 31 -17.66 -10.94 16.69
CA VAL A 31 -18.97 -10.41 16.25
C VAL A 31 -19.07 -10.38 14.70
N VAL A 32 -20.15 -10.93 14.13
CA VAL A 32 -20.54 -10.84 12.69
C VAL A 32 -21.92 -10.16 12.49
N ILE A 33 -22.52 -9.55 13.53
CA ILE A 33 -23.92 -9.06 13.46
C ILE A 33 -24.04 -7.51 13.45
N GLY A 34 -22.93 -6.77 13.50
CA GLY A 34 -22.94 -5.29 13.60
C GLY A 34 -23.33 -4.51 12.33
N ILE A 35 -23.38 -5.15 11.16
CA ILE A 35 -23.57 -4.44 9.87
C ILE A 35 -25.02 -4.00 9.65
N ALA A 36 -26.00 -4.69 10.24
CA ALA A 36 -27.41 -4.26 10.16
C ALA A 36 -27.72 -3.05 11.08
N ALA A 37 -27.03 -2.93 12.22
CA ALA A 37 -27.26 -1.86 13.19
C ALA A 37 -26.67 -0.51 12.75
N LEU A 38 -25.52 -0.51 12.06
CA LEU A 38 -24.87 0.74 11.64
C LEU A 38 -25.63 1.51 10.55
N VAL A 39 -26.35 0.81 9.67
CA VAL A 39 -27.21 1.42 8.65
C VAL A 39 -28.43 2.09 9.30
N VAL A 40 -28.93 1.53 10.40
CA VAL A 40 -30.04 2.08 11.18
C VAL A 40 -29.58 3.31 11.98
N VAL A 41 -28.39 3.28 12.58
CA VAL A 41 -27.84 4.42 13.34
C VAL A 41 -27.49 5.60 12.43
N ALA A 42 -26.90 5.37 11.25
CA ALA A 42 -26.62 6.44 10.29
C ALA A 42 -27.90 7.13 9.76
N GLY A 43 -29.01 6.39 9.64
CA GLY A 43 -30.33 6.95 9.34
C GLY A 43 -30.91 7.79 10.49
N ILE A 44 -30.68 7.39 11.73
CA ILE A 44 -31.16 8.11 12.93
C ILE A 44 -30.37 9.40 13.17
N VAL A 45 -29.04 9.41 12.94
CA VAL A 45 -28.20 10.60 13.14
C VAL A 45 -28.51 11.72 12.13
N SER A 46 -28.94 11.38 10.91
CA SER A 46 -29.37 12.36 9.91
C SER A 46 -30.72 13.02 10.25
N ILE A 47 -31.57 12.35 11.04
CA ILE A 47 -32.85 12.90 11.51
C ILE A 47 -32.64 13.84 12.71
N ILE A 48 -31.61 13.58 13.53
CA ILE A 48 -31.33 14.37 14.75
C ILE A 48 -30.59 15.68 14.42
N THR A 49 -29.77 15.72 13.37
CA THR A 49 -29.02 16.93 12.97
C THR A 49 -29.86 18.02 12.27
N LEU A 50 -31.10 17.71 11.87
CA LEU A 50 -32.04 18.68 11.28
C LEU A 50 -33.18 19.08 12.23
N GLY A 51 -33.18 18.61 13.47
CA GLY A 51 -34.27 18.79 14.43
C GLY A 51 -33.91 19.66 15.63
N GLY A 52 -33.35 20.86 15.41
CA GLY A 52 -33.11 21.86 16.45
C GLY A 52 -34.10 23.03 16.38
N SER A 53 -35.17 22.95 17.17
CA SER A 53 -36.01 24.04 17.70
C SER A 53 -36.35 25.24 16.80
N ASP A 54 -37.55 25.26 16.21
CA ASP A 54 -38.66 26.14 16.65
C ASP A 54 -39.85 26.06 15.66
N ASP A 55 -41.05 26.06 16.23
CA ASP A 55 -42.33 26.13 15.53
C ASP A 55 -42.43 27.39 14.64
N SER A 56 -42.42 27.24 13.31
CA SER A 56 -43.28 27.99 12.40
C SER A 56 -43.13 27.57 10.94
N ASN A 57 -44.24 27.11 10.35
CA ASN A 57 -44.43 27.00 8.90
C ASN A 57 -44.16 28.34 8.20
N ALA A 58 -43.17 28.42 7.30
CA ALA A 58 -43.24 29.24 6.08
C ALA A 58 -42.08 28.96 5.11
N ASN A 59 -42.46 28.41 3.95
CA ASN A 59 -41.93 28.67 2.60
C ASN A 59 -40.45 29.02 2.41
N LEU A 60 -39.71 28.10 1.77
CA LEU A 60 -38.61 28.41 0.86
C LEU A 60 -38.56 27.34 -0.26
N SER A 61 -39.65 27.19 -0.98
CA SER A 61 -39.59 26.77 -2.39
C SER A 61 -39.48 28.03 -3.23
N GLU A 62 -38.33 28.28 -3.86
CA GLU A 62 -38.20 28.99 -5.15
C GLU A 62 -36.72 29.27 -5.45
N ASN A 63 -36.13 28.40 -6.28
CA ASN A 63 -35.32 28.74 -7.46
C ASN A 63 -34.26 27.68 -7.74
N LEU A 64 -34.53 26.79 -8.70
CA LEU A 64 -33.67 26.40 -9.86
C LEU A 64 -34.31 25.18 -10.57
N PRO A 65 -34.03 24.97 -11.88
CA PRO A 65 -35.05 24.70 -12.89
C PRO A 65 -35.20 23.23 -13.29
N ALA A 66 -36.35 22.95 -13.91
CA ALA A 66 -36.77 21.67 -14.43
C ALA A 66 -35.93 21.21 -15.64
N SER A 67 -35.27 20.06 -15.51
CA SER A 67 -35.37 18.93 -16.44
C SER A 67 -34.29 17.88 -16.13
N VAL A 68 -34.66 16.79 -15.46
CA VAL A 68 -34.50 15.40 -15.93
C VAL A 68 -35.48 14.55 -15.12
N ASP A 69 -36.38 13.91 -15.84
CA ASP A 69 -37.47 13.06 -15.39
C ASP A 69 -36.94 11.64 -15.10
N ALA A 70 -37.04 11.19 -13.85
CA ALA A 70 -36.97 9.78 -13.45
C ALA A 70 -37.70 9.62 -12.10
N THR A 71 -38.93 9.12 -12.18
CA THR A 71 -39.72 8.44 -11.15
C THR A 71 -39.16 8.45 -9.72
N ILE A 72 -39.65 9.39 -8.91
CA ILE A 72 -39.68 9.29 -7.45
C ILE A 72 -40.84 8.34 -7.11
N GLU A 73 -40.55 7.06 -6.87
CA GLU A 73 -41.45 6.20 -6.11
C GLU A 73 -41.33 6.52 -4.61
N GLU A 74 -42.47 6.43 -3.93
CA GLU A 74 -42.78 7.01 -2.62
C GLU A 74 -41.74 6.77 -1.52
N ALA A 75 -41.50 7.81 -0.73
CA ALA A 75 -40.79 7.71 0.54
C ALA A 75 -41.55 6.75 1.47
N VAL A 76 -40.96 5.57 1.70
CA VAL A 76 -41.47 4.57 2.64
C VAL A 76 -41.57 5.20 4.03
N ALA A 77 -42.73 5.06 4.67
CA ALA A 77 -42.97 5.65 5.97
C ALA A 77 -41.98 5.05 7.01
N PRO A 78 -41.46 5.84 7.97
CA PRO A 78 -40.50 5.36 8.97
C PRO A 78 -40.95 4.11 9.74
N SER A 79 -42.26 3.91 9.90
CA SER A 79 -42.84 2.73 10.54
C SER A 79 -42.65 1.42 9.74
N GLU A 80 -42.55 1.48 8.41
CA GLU A 80 -42.33 0.30 7.56
C GLU A 80 -40.86 -0.13 7.53
N LEU A 81 -39.92 0.81 7.61
CA LEU A 81 -38.49 0.54 7.76
C LEU A 81 -38.15 -0.10 9.11
N VAL A 82 -38.81 0.35 10.19
CA VAL A 82 -38.73 -0.29 11.51
C VAL A 82 -39.30 -1.71 11.46
N THR A 83 -40.41 -1.93 10.76
CA THR A 83 -41.01 -3.28 10.63
C THR A 83 -40.15 -4.24 9.80
N GLN A 84 -39.45 -3.76 8.76
CA GLN A 84 -38.49 -4.56 7.99
C GLN A 84 -37.19 -4.84 8.76
N ALA A 85 -36.70 -3.90 9.57
CA ALA A 85 -35.56 -4.11 10.45
C ALA A 85 -35.87 -5.09 11.60
N SER A 86 -37.06 -5.01 12.20
CA SER A 86 -37.52 -5.96 13.23
C SER A 86 -37.59 -7.40 12.72
N LYS A 87 -37.89 -7.60 11.43
CA LYS A 87 -37.94 -8.92 10.80
C LYS A 87 -36.54 -9.56 10.62
N TYR A 88 -35.49 -8.75 10.51
CA TYR A 88 -34.10 -9.22 10.51
C TYR A 88 -33.54 -9.44 11.93
N VAL A 89 -34.12 -8.79 12.93
CA VAL A 89 -33.75 -8.94 14.35
C VAL A 89 -34.43 -10.16 15.00
N GLU A 90 -35.68 -10.49 14.63
CA GLU A 90 -36.36 -11.71 15.12
C GLU A 90 -35.63 -13.00 14.74
N ASP A 91 -34.88 -13.02 13.63
CA ASP A 91 -34.04 -14.15 13.23
C ASP A 91 -32.65 -14.15 13.93
N ALA A 92 -32.25 -13.03 14.56
CA ALA A 92 -30.96 -12.85 15.23
C ALA A 92 -31.00 -13.02 16.76
N ASP A 93 -32.20 -13.08 17.34
CA ASP A 93 -32.47 -13.12 18.80
C ASP A 93 -32.02 -14.44 19.49
N THR A 94 -31.31 -15.30 18.76
CA THR A 94 -30.76 -16.56 19.28
C THR A 94 -29.25 -16.53 19.53
N VAL A 95 -28.53 -15.42 19.21
CA VAL A 95 -27.04 -15.43 19.19
C VAL A 95 -26.33 -14.29 19.93
N LEU A 96 -27.00 -13.21 20.36
CA LEU A 96 -26.33 -12.09 21.06
C LEU A 96 -26.89 -11.86 22.47
N THR A 97 -26.02 -11.89 23.48
CA THR A 97 -26.35 -11.54 24.87
C THR A 97 -26.23 -10.04 25.11
N ASP A 98 -26.98 -9.48 26.07
CA ASP A 98 -26.94 -8.05 26.45
C ASP A 98 -25.51 -7.55 26.76
N GLU A 99 -24.68 -8.39 27.38
CA GLU A 99 -23.28 -8.12 27.67
C GLU A 99 -22.41 -7.90 26.41
N ARG A 100 -22.79 -8.53 25.28
CA ARG A 100 -22.09 -8.38 24.00
C ARG A 100 -22.47 -7.06 23.31
N LEU A 101 -23.71 -6.59 23.47
CA LEU A 101 -24.15 -5.30 22.95
C LEU A 101 -23.42 -4.15 23.66
N GLU A 102 -23.27 -4.23 24.98
CA GLU A 102 -22.54 -3.21 25.76
C GLU A 102 -21.06 -3.11 25.36
N GLN A 103 -20.40 -4.24 25.05
CA GLN A 103 -19.01 -4.24 24.55
C GLN A 103 -18.90 -3.64 23.13
N ILE A 104 -19.87 -3.90 22.25
CA ILE A 104 -19.90 -3.31 20.90
C ILE A 104 -20.05 -1.79 21.00
N GLU A 105 -20.88 -1.28 21.91
CA GLU A 105 -21.04 0.17 22.11
C GLU A 105 -19.75 0.84 22.59
N ILE A 106 -19.00 0.19 23.47
CA ILE A 106 -17.69 0.67 23.95
C ILE A 106 -16.66 0.68 22.80
N GLU A 107 -16.58 -0.40 22.02
CA GLU A 107 -15.67 -0.51 20.88
C GLU A 107 -15.98 0.56 19.81
N VAL A 108 -17.25 0.75 19.46
CA VAL A 108 -17.66 1.80 18.50
C VAL A 108 -17.33 3.20 19.04
N SER A 109 -17.51 3.45 20.33
CA SER A 109 -17.20 4.74 20.95
C SER A 109 -15.70 5.04 20.98
N GLN A 110 -14.88 4.05 21.29
CA GLN A 110 -13.42 4.16 21.21
C GLN A 110 -12.96 4.40 19.77
N ASN A 111 -13.60 3.75 18.81
CA ASN A 111 -13.27 3.91 17.39
C ASN A 111 -13.54 5.34 16.88
N ILE A 112 -14.69 5.92 17.27
CA ILE A 112 -15.01 7.31 16.95
C ILE A 112 -13.99 8.28 17.59
N ALA A 113 -13.52 7.99 18.80
CA ALA A 113 -12.52 8.81 19.48
C ALA A 113 -11.14 8.72 18.79
N ASP A 114 -10.73 7.54 18.33
CA ASP A 114 -9.48 7.34 17.58
C ASP A 114 -9.54 8.04 16.22
N GLU A 115 -10.66 7.94 15.48
CA GLU A 115 -10.83 8.64 14.20
C GLU A 115 -10.81 10.17 14.36
N ALA A 116 -11.46 10.69 15.41
CA ALA A 116 -11.37 12.11 15.76
C ALA A 116 -9.92 12.53 16.06
N SER A 117 -9.17 11.70 16.80
CA SER A 117 -7.76 11.97 17.12
C SER A 117 -6.86 12.00 15.88
N VAL A 118 -7.10 11.10 14.91
CA VAL A 118 -6.36 11.09 13.63
C VAL A 118 -6.67 12.36 12.84
N ASN A 119 -7.95 12.73 12.73
CA ASN A 119 -8.36 13.95 12.03
C ASN A 119 -7.79 15.23 12.66
N ASP A 120 -7.67 15.28 13.99
CA ASP A 120 -7.05 16.39 14.70
C ASP A 120 -5.55 16.51 14.37
N VAL A 121 -4.82 15.39 14.36
CA VAL A 121 -3.40 15.35 13.98
C VAL A 121 -3.19 15.77 12.52
N GLU A 122 -4.02 15.29 11.60
CA GLU A 122 -3.94 15.68 10.18
C GLU A 122 -4.15 17.19 10.00
N SER A 123 -5.14 17.74 10.70
CA SER A 123 -5.47 19.16 10.65
C SER A 123 -4.35 20.02 11.19
N GLU A 124 -3.71 19.61 12.28
CA GLU A 124 -2.55 20.28 12.86
C GLU A 124 -1.33 20.25 11.92
N GLN A 125 -1.05 19.10 11.30
CA GLN A 125 0.06 18.95 10.34
C GLN A 125 -0.11 19.85 9.12
N ILE A 126 -1.33 19.94 8.58
CA ILE A 126 -1.66 20.83 7.47
C ILE A 126 -1.54 22.29 7.91
N ALA A 127 -2.06 22.66 9.08
CA ALA A 127 -1.99 24.03 9.58
C ALA A 127 -0.53 24.49 9.80
N GLU A 128 0.34 23.61 10.29
CA GLU A 128 1.77 23.90 10.44
C GLU A 128 2.44 24.14 9.08
N PHE A 129 2.12 23.34 8.06
CA PHE A 129 2.61 23.55 6.70
C PHE A 129 2.12 24.88 6.12
N ASP A 130 0.83 25.17 6.26
CA ASP A 130 0.24 26.43 5.80
C ASP A 130 0.86 27.65 6.51
N SER A 131 1.26 27.51 7.78
CA SER A 131 2.06 28.53 8.48
C SER A 131 3.42 28.70 7.83
N CYS A 132 4.13 27.60 7.54
CA CYS A 132 5.42 27.62 6.85
C CYS A 132 5.34 28.35 5.49
N VAL A 133 4.30 28.09 4.71
CA VAL A 133 4.06 28.77 3.43
C VAL A 133 3.76 30.25 3.63
N ARG A 134 2.86 30.59 4.56
CA ARG A 134 2.44 31.98 4.85
C ARG A 134 3.60 32.85 5.36
N GLU A 135 4.50 32.25 6.12
CA GLU A 135 5.68 32.91 6.70
C GLU A 135 6.88 32.95 5.74
N GLY A 136 6.78 32.37 4.54
CA GLY A 136 7.87 32.30 3.55
C GLY A 136 9.01 31.36 3.97
N LEU A 137 8.74 30.41 4.88
CA LEU A 137 9.70 29.41 5.34
C LEU A 137 9.73 28.18 4.41
N CYS A 138 8.64 27.94 3.65
CA CYS A 138 8.50 26.87 2.66
C CYS A 138 8.09 27.48 1.32
N GLU A 139 9.04 27.75 0.43
CA GLU A 139 8.78 28.34 -0.88
C GLU A 139 8.93 27.30 -1.99
N SER A 140 7.97 27.28 -2.93
CA SER A 140 7.99 26.30 -4.04
C SER A 140 9.30 26.37 -4.83
N ASP A 141 9.78 27.56 -5.20
CA ASP A 141 10.98 27.76 -6.02
C ASP A 141 12.29 27.27 -5.38
N ALA A 142 12.32 27.13 -4.05
CA ALA A 142 13.47 26.56 -3.34
C ALA A 142 13.58 25.04 -3.53
N TYR A 143 12.49 24.37 -3.91
CA TYR A 143 12.38 22.92 -4.04
C TYR A 143 11.78 22.53 -5.41
N PRO A 144 12.54 22.71 -6.50
CA PRO A 144 12.07 22.28 -7.82
C PRO A 144 11.93 20.74 -7.86
N PRO A 145 10.91 20.20 -8.55
CA PRO A 145 10.73 18.77 -8.69
C PRO A 145 11.94 18.15 -9.40
N TYR A 146 12.34 16.96 -8.99
CA TYR A 146 13.48 16.26 -9.56
C TYR A 146 13.05 14.95 -10.19
N ARG A 147 13.33 14.79 -11.49
CA ARG A 147 12.83 13.67 -12.30
C ARG A 147 13.87 12.57 -12.50
N TYR A 148 13.44 11.34 -12.30
CA TYR A 148 14.15 10.10 -12.61
C TYR A 148 13.46 9.43 -13.79
N SER A 149 14.15 9.34 -14.93
CA SER A 149 13.55 8.85 -16.16
C SER A 149 14.60 8.48 -17.19
N GLY A 150 14.25 7.52 -18.06
CA GLY A 150 15.00 7.23 -19.28
C GLY A 150 14.09 7.12 -20.50
N SER A 151 14.68 6.79 -21.65
CA SER A 151 13.96 6.64 -22.93
C SER A 151 12.98 5.47 -22.97
N ASN A 152 13.08 4.54 -22.02
CA ASN A 152 12.22 3.37 -21.87
C ASN A 152 12.26 2.88 -20.41
N ARG A 153 11.47 1.86 -20.07
CA ARG A 153 11.39 1.28 -18.72
C ARG A 153 12.73 0.78 -18.16
N TYR A 154 13.59 0.22 -19.00
CA TYR A 154 14.91 -0.28 -18.61
C TYR A 154 15.87 0.87 -18.29
N ALA A 155 15.80 1.93 -19.11
CA ALA A 155 16.55 3.16 -18.90
C ALA A 155 16.10 3.91 -17.63
N THR A 156 14.80 3.97 -17.34
CA THR A 156 14.29 4.56 -16.07
C THR A 156 14.80 3.78 -14.86
N ALA A 157 14.71 2.44 -14.86
CA ALA A 157 15.23 1.62 -13.77
C ALA A 157 16.74 1.81 -13.55
N ALA A 158 17.52 1.89 -14.64
CA ALA A 158 18.95 2.16 -14.58
C ALA A 158 19.27 3.58 -14.08
N ASP A 159 18.51 4.59 -14.50
CA ASP A 159 18.66 5.98 -14.04
C ASP A 159 18.38 6.11 -12.53
N VAL A 160 17.29 5.48 -12.07
CA VAL A 160 16.98 5.38 -10.64
C VAL A 160 18.12 4.71 -9.87
N SER A 161 18.59 3.54 -10.32
CA SER A 161 19.70 2.85 -9.66
C SER A 161 20.95 3.73 -9.50
N LYS A 162 21.37 4.39 -10.59
CA LYS A 162 22.56 5.25 -10.61
C LYS A 162 22.45 6.44 -9.67
N LYS A 163 21.29 7.10 -9.67
CA LYS A 163 21.08 8.34 -8.92
C LYS A 163 20.76 8.08 -7.45
N THR A 164 20.09 6.98 -7.12
CA THR A 164 19.88 6.54 -5.73
C THR A 164 21.17 6.00 -5.12
N PHE A 165 21.99 5.29 -5.91
CA PHE A 165 23.26 4.72 -5.47
C PHE A 165 24.45 5.28 -6.29
N PRO A 166 24.81 6.57 -6.10
CA PRO A 166 25.92 7.20 -6.81
C PRO A 166 27.25 6.52 -6.49
N ASN A 167 27.40 5.98 -5.27
CA ASN A 167 28.41 5.00 -4.94
C ASN A 167 27.84 3.58 -5.16
N PRO A 168 28.20 2.88 -6.25
CA PRO A 168 27.68 1.53 -6.51
C PRO A 168 28.10 0.51 -5.46
N GLY A 169 29.15 0.79 -4.67
CA GLY A 169 29.58 -0.09 -3.58
C GLY A 169 28.62 -0.16 -2.39
N ALA A 170 27.60 0.71 -2.33
CA ALA A 170 26.53 0.63 -1.34
C ALA A 170 25.45 -0.40 -1.72
N ILE A 171 25.50 -0.98 -2.92
CA ILE A 171 24.56 -1.99 -3.37
C ILE A 171 25.08 -3.37 -2.96
N ASP A 172 24.36 -4.03 -2.07
CA ASP A 172 24.66 -5.39 -1.61
C ASP A 172 23.85 -6.45 -2.38
N ARG A 173 22.75 -6.03 -3.02
CA ARG A 173 21.85 -6.90 -3.77
C ARG A 173 21.35 -6.23 -5.05
N VAL A 174 21.34 -7.01 -6.12
CA VAL A 174 20.67 -6.68 -7.38
C VAL A 174 19.55 -7.68 -7.62
N VAL A 175 18.34 -7.17 -7.84
CA VAL A 175 17.21 -7.98 -8.28
C VAL A 175 16.97 -7.74 -9.77
N ILE A 176 16.80 -8.79 -10.55
CA ILE A 176 16.32 -8.71 -11.94
C ILE A 176 14.94 -9.33 -12.06
N VAL A 177 14.07 -8.67 -12.82
CA VAL A 177 12.69 -9.11 -13.07
C VAL A 177 12.25 -8.71 -14.47
N ASN A 178 11.35 -9.49 -15.08
CA ASN A 178 10.83 -9.18 -16.41
C ASN A 178 9.95 -7.92 -16.38
N GLY A 179 10.31 -6.91 -17.17
CA GLY A 179 9.60 -5.63 -17.28
C GLY A 179 8.21 -5.72 -17.92
N GLY A 180 7.79 -6.89 -18.41
CA GLY A 180 6.45 -7.19 -18.91
C GLY A 180 5.63 -8.14 -18.02
N SER A 181 6.19 -8.62 -16.89
CA SER A 181 5.46 -9.47 -15.93
C SER A 181 5.05 -8.64 -14.72
N GLU A 182 3.85 -8.05 -14.77
CA GLU A 182 3.43 -7.05 -13.78
C GLU A 182 3.34 -7.61 -12.35
N ILE A 183 2.86 -8.84 -12.18
CA ILE A 183 2.78 -9.47 -10.86
C ILE A 183 4.18 -9.81 -10.33
N ASP A 184 5.08 -10.31 -11.18
CA ASP A 184 6.47 -10.55 -10.75
C ASP A 184 7.17 -9.24 -10.37
N MET A 185 6.90 -8.14 -11.10
CA MET A 185 7.38 -6.81 -10.73
C MET A 185 6.81 -6.37 -9.37
N GLY A 186 5.51 -6.58 -9.14
CA GLY A 186 4.87 -6.29 -7.85
C GLY A 186 5.56 -7.05 -6.71
N LEU A 187 5.77 -8.35 -6.87
CA LEU A 187 6.46 -9.17 -5.88
C LEU A 187 7.94 -8.81 -5.72
N ALA A 188 8.62 -8.43 -6.80
CA ALA A 188 10.01 -7.97 -6.73
C ALA A 188 10.15 -6.68 -5.90
N SER A 189 9.11 -5.85 -5.82
CA SER A 189 9.14 -4.61 -5.02
C SER A 189 9.40 -4.86 -3.52
N SER A 190 9.10 -6.06 -3.00
CA SER A 190 9.43 -6.47 -1.63
C SER A 190 10.92 -6.49 -1.31
N PHE A 191 11.79 -6.49 -2.33
CA PHE A 191 13.23 -6.40 -2.13
C PHE A 191 13.75 -4.97 -1.98
N ALA A 192 12.93 -3.95 -2.26
CA ALA A 192 13.37 -2.57 -2.15
C ALA A 192 13.75 -2.24 -0.70
N ASN A 193 14.99 -1.83 -0.51
CA ASN A 193 15.54 -1.41 0.77
C ASN A 193 16.73 -0.45 0.53
N GLY A 194 17.38 0.00 1.62
CA GLY A 194 18.51 0.93 1.56
C GLY A 194 19.77 0.47 0.83
N SER A 195 19.86 -0.79 0.39
CA SER A 195 21.05 -1.35 -0.29
C SER A 195 20.72 -2.30 -1.45
N THR A 196 19.48 -2.30 -1.93
CA THR A 196 19.03 -3.14 -3.04
C THR A 196 18.58 -2.28 -4.21
N THR A 197 19.08 -2.60 -5.40
CA THR A 197 18.53 -2.07 -6.64
C THR A 197 17.76 -3.15 -7.39
N ILE A 198 16.67 -2.76 -8.04
CA ILE A 198 15.84 -3.62 -8.88
C ILE A 198 15.97 -3.14 -10.32
N LEU A 199 16.34 -4.04 -11.23
CA LEU A 199 16.52 -3.75 -12.64
C LEU A 199 15.60 -4.62 -13.49
N LEU A 200 15.19 -4.07 -14.63
CA LEU A 200 14.27 -4.75 -15.55
C LEU A 200 15.02 -5.51 -16.63
N VAL A 201 14.49 -6.66 -17.02
CA VAL A 201 14.95 -7.44 -18.18
C VAL A 201 13.77 -7.82 -19.07
N GLU A 202 14.03 -8.44 -20.22
CA GLU A 202 13.01 -9.17 -20.98
C GLU A 202 13.14 -10.67 -20.70
N ALA A 203 12.21 -11.47 -21.22
CA ALA A 203 12.24 -12.92 -21.04
C ALA A 203 13.54 -13.54 -21.59
N ASP A 204 13.92 -13.16 -22.80
CA ASP A 204 15.05 -13.76 -23.52
C ASP A 204 16.16 -12.74 -23.87
N THR A 205 15.97 -11.47 -23.48
CA THR A 205 16.93 -10.40 -23.76
C THR A 205 17.37 -9.72 -22.46
N LEU A 206 18.68 -9.50 -22.34
CA LEU A 206 19.24 -8.55 -21.37
C LEU A 206 19.40 -7.19 -22.07
N PRO A 207 18.55 -6.19 -21.77
CA PRO A 207 18.63 -4.86 -22.38
C PRO A 207 19.98 -4.21 -22.12
N THR A 208 20.42 -3.35 -23.03
CA THR A 208 21.74 -2.70 -22.96
C THR A 208 21.84 -1.77 -21.75
N GLU A 209 20.76 -1.08 -21.40
CA GLU A 209 20.64 -0.20 -20.25
C GLU A 209 20.86 -0.96 -18.94
N THR A 210 20.20 -2.12 -18.80
CA THR A 210 20.37 -3.02 -17.66
C THR A 210 21.78 -3.59 -17.61
N ARG A 211 22.32 -4.08 -18.73
CA ARG A 211 23.70 -4.58 -18.80
C ARG A 211 24.72 -3.51 -18.36
N THR A 212 24.55 -2.29 -18.85
CA THR A 212 25.45 -1.17 -18.53
C THR A 212 25.42 -0.85 -17.03
N GLU A 213 24.24 -0.91 -16.41
CA GLU A 213 24.13 -0.66 -14.98
C GLU A 213 24.73 -1.79 -14.13
N LEU A 214 24.51 -3.05 -14.51
CA LEU A 214 25.18 -4.18 -13.85
C LEU A 214 26.70 -4.04 -13.89
N GLN A 215 27.26 -3.59 -15.03
CA GLN A 215 28.70 -3.36 -15.18
C GLN A 215 29.20 -2.17 -14.34
N ARG A 216 28.40 -1.11 -14.18
CA ARG A 216 28.72 -0.01 -13.26
C ARG A 216 28.82 -0.51 -11.82
N ILE A 217 27.87 -1.35 -11.41
CA ILE A 217 27.83 -1.94 -10.07
C ILE A 217 29.04 -2.88 -9.87
N ALA A 218 29.33 -3.74 -10.84
CA ALA A 218 30.50 -4.63 -10.82
C ALA A 218 31.82 -3.88 -10.62
N GLY A 219 31.95 -2.70 -11.23
CA GLY A 219 33.14 -1.84 -11.11
C GLY A 219 33.45 -1.37 -9.68
N ALA A 220 32.50 -1.46 -8.74
CA ALA A 220 32.73 -1.16 -7.32
C ALA A 220 33.46 -2.27 -6.55
N ASN A 221 33.64 -3.46 -7.15
CA ASN A 221 34.27 -4.63 -6.52
C ASN A 221 33.59 -5.13 -5.22
N THR A 222 32.26 -4.96 -5.07
CA THR A 222 31.50 -5.36 -3.87
C THR A 222 30.79 -6.71 -3.96
N SER A 223 30.81 -7.37 -5.13
CA SER A 223 30.23 -8.71 -5.36
C SER A 223 28.81 -8.87 -4.76
N PRO A 224 27.82 -8.07 -5.23
CA PRO A 224 26.46 -8.13 -4.72
C PRO A 224 25.79 -9.49 -5.02
N GLU A 225 24.79 -9.84 -4.21
CA GLU A 225 23.88 -10.95 -4.49
C GLU A 225 23.02 -10.63 -5.71
N LEU A 226 22.88 -11.59 -6.64
CA LEU A 226 21.94 -11.50 -7.75
C LEU A 226 20.71 -12.37 -7.49
N ILE A 227 19.54 -11.76 -7.44
CA ILE A 227 18.26 -12.45 -7.33
C ILE A 227 17.48 -12.28 -8.63
N THR A 228 17.06 -13.38 -9.23
CA THR A 228 16.11 -13.37 -10.35
C THR A 228 14.71 -13.68 -9.83
N VAL A 229 13.76 -12.76 -10.00
CA VAL A 229 12.35 -12.98 -9.65
C VAL A 229 11.59 -13.50 -10.86
N GLY A 230 10.80 -14.56 -10.66
CA GLY A 230 10.03 -15.23 -11.70
C GLY A 230 10.66 -16.52 -12.21
N GLY A 231 9.82 -17.37 -12.81
CA GLY A 231 10.24 -18.63 -13.44
C GLY A 231 11.09 -18.42 -14.70
N SER A 232 11.62 -19.50 -15.27
CA SER A 232 12.47 -19.44 -16.48
C SER A 232 11.73 -18.96 -17.73
N ALA A 233 10.40 -19.06 -17.76
CA ALA A 233 9.58 -18.47 -18.83
C ALA A 233 9.47 -16.94 -18.70
N ALA A 234 9.54 -16.41 -17.48
CA ALA A 234 9.52 -14.96 -17.24
C ALA A 234 10.91 -14.35 -17.44
N VAL A 235 11.97 -15.01 -16.95
CA VAL A 235 13.36 -14.61 -17.20
C VAL A 235 14.15 -15.86 -17.52
N SER A 236 14.62 -16.03 -18.74
CA SER A 236 15.34 -17.23 -19.15
C SER A 236 16.61 -17.45 -18.34
N VAL A 237 17.06 -18.71 -18.30
CA VAL A 237 18.35 -19.07 -17.68
C VAL A 237 19.53 -18.36 -18.36
N THR A 238 19.41 -18.10 -19.67
CA THR A 238 20.40 -17.33 -20.44
C THR A 238 20.45 -15.88 -20.00
N VAL A 239 19.31 -15.22 -19.80
CA VAL A 239 19.28 -13.84 -19.30
C VAL A 239 19.85 -13.75 -17.88
N GLN A 240 19.51 -14.69 -17.00
CA GLN A 240 20.10 -14.76 -15.65
C GLN A 240 21.63 -14.92 -15.71
N ALA A 241 22.14 -15.83 -16.56
CA ALA A 241 23.59 -16.03 -16.72
C ALA A 241 24.27 -14.76 -17.26
N ASN A 242 23.71 -14.14 -18.30
CA ASN A 242 24.25 -12.90 -18.87
C ASN A 242 24.25 -11.74 -17.86
N ALA A 243 23.23 -11.66 -17.01
CA ALA A 243 23.16 -10.66 -15.95
C ALA A 243 24.22 -10.91 -14.86
N ALA A 244 24.42 -12.17 -14.48
CA ALA A 244 25.46 -12.56 -13.53
C ALA A 244 26.87 -12.24 -14.03
N ASP A 245 27.13 -12.53 -15.31
CA ASP A 245 28.39 -12.21 -15.97
C ASP A 245 28.62 -10.70 -16.02
N ALA A 246 27.59 -9.92 -16.37
CA ALA A 246 27.67 -8.46 -16.39
C ALA A 246 27.89 -7.85 -14.99
N LEU A 247 27.36 -8.48 -13.95
CA LEU A 247 27.52 -8.09 -12.55
C LEU A 247 28.82 -8.62 -11.92
N ALA A 248 29.55 -9.49 -12.61
CA ALA A 248 30.73 -10.21 -12.11
C ALA A 248 30.48 -10.91 -10.76
N THR A 249 29.30 -11.51 -10.58
CA THR A 249 28.93 -12.20 -9.32
C THR A 249 29.09 -13.71 -9.42
N SER A 250 29.51 -14.38 -8.34
CA SER A 250 29.75 -15.83 -8.33
C SER A 250 28.44 -16.61 -8.31
N SER A 251 28.46 -17.86 -8.81
CA SER A 251 27.27 -18.72 -8.79
C SER A 251 26.71 -18.98 -7.38
N SER A 252 27.56 -18.91 -6.34
CA SER A 252 27.13 -19.05 -4.93
C SER A 252 26.34 -17.85 -4.40
N LYS A 253 26.35 -16.72 -5.10
CA LYS A 253 25.61 -15.49 -4.77
C LYS A 253 24.45 -15.22 -5.74
N GLN A 254 24.06 -16.23 -6.50
CA GLN A 254 22.96 -16.15 -7.46
C GLN A 254 21.81 -17.01 -6.96
N SER A 255 20.60 -16.48 -7.02
CA SER A 255 19.39 -17.25 -6.72
C SER A 255 18.24 -16.88 -7.65
N ARG A 256 17.31 -17.81 -7.84
CA ARG A 256 16.05 -17.59 -8.55
C ARG A 256 14.89 -17.86 -7.62
N LEU A 257 13.99 -16.89 -7.54
CA LEU A 257 12.75 -16.96 -6.77
C LEU A 257 11.58 -16.94 -7.75
N GLY A 258 11.27 -18.13 -8.28
CA GLY A 258 10.12 -18.37 -9.16
C GLY A 258 9.47 -19.69 -8.80
N GLY A 259 8.17 -19.69 -8.54
CA GLY A 259 7.33 -20.86 -8.29
C GLY A 259 6.67 -21.39 -9.55
N ALA A 260 5.86 -22.45 -9.43
CA ALA A 260 5.02 -22.91 -10.54
C ALA A 260 3.91 -21.88 -10.87
N ASN A 261 3.61 -20.98 -9.94
CA ASN A 261 2.64 -19.89 -10.08
C ASN A 261 3.08 -18.68 -9.23
N ARG A 262 2.26 -17.62 -9.26
CA ARG A 262 2.50 -16.35 -8.54
C ARG A 262 2.46 -16.50 -7.01
N TYR A 263 1.61 -17.38 -6.48
CA TYR A 263 1.51 -17.64 -5.04
C TYR A 263 2.79 -18.27 -4.51
N GLU A 264 3.29 -19.32 -5.16
CA GLU A 264 4.56 -19.95 -4.82
C GLU A 264 5.77 -19.01 -5.02
N THR A 265 5.68 -18.08 -5.98
CA THR A 265 6.71 -17.05 -6.15
C THR A 265 6.72 -16.10 -4.95
N ALA A 266 5.54 -15.63 -4.51
CA ALA A 266 5.39 -14.80 -3.32
C ALA A 266 5.95 -15.50 -2.07
N THR A 267 5.60 -16.77 -1.84
CA THR A 267 6.09 -17.52 -0.65
C THR A 267 7.60 -17.76 -0.68
N LYS A 268 8.21 -17.96 -1.86
CA LYS A 268 9.67 -18.03 -1.99
C LYS A 268 10.34 -16.71 -1.64
N ILE A 269 9.71 -15.58 -1.98
CA ILE A 269 10.20 -14.24 -1.66
C ILE A 269 10.09 -13.99 -0.15
N THR A 270 8.95 -14.28 0.47
CA THR A 270 8.79 -14.12 1.93
C THR A 270 9.74 -15.00 2.71
N ARG A 271 9.98 -16.26 2.30
CA ARG A 271 11.00 -17.13 2.93
C ARG A 271 12.42 -16.60 2.81
N LYS A 272 12.74 -15.89 1.73
CA LYS A 272 14.04 -15.26 1.53
C LYS A 272 14.23 -14.05 2.45
N LEU A 273 13.19 -13.23 2.58
CA LEU A 273 13.24 -11.97 3.33
C LEU A 273 12.98 -12.15 4.83
N PHE A 274 12.13 -13.11 5.19
CA PHE A 274 11.66 -13.40 6.55
C PHE A 274 11.87 -14.88 6.90
N PRO A 275 13.12 -15.34 7.05
CA PRO A 275 13.44 -16.76 7.21
C PRO A 275 13.06 -17.35 8.58
N SER A 276 12.80 -16.51 9.58
CA SER A 276 12.43 -16.93 10.93
C SER A 276 10.94 -17.20 11.04
N ASP A 277 10.58 -18.37 11.56
CA ASP A 277 9.19 -18.76 11.75
C ASP A 277 8.59 -18.05 12.98
N GLY A 278 7.29 -17.75 12.93
CA GLY A 278 6.53 -17.12 14.02
C GLY A 278 7.04 -15.75 14.44
N SER A 279 7.69 -15.01 13.54
CA SER A 279 8.39 -13.76 13.84
C SER A 279 7.65 -12.49 13.41
N GLN A 280 6.51 -12.64 12.74
CA GLN A 280 5.81 -11.53 12.10
C GLN A 280 4.50 -11.21 12.82
N ASP A 281 4.42 -10.01 13.40
CA ASP A 281 3.18 -9.51 14.04
C ASP A 281 2.14 -9.05 13.01
N VAL A 282 2.59 -8.65 11.83
CA VAL A 282 1.75 -8.16 10.73
C VAL A 282 2.18 -8.84 9.44
N ILE A 283 1.19 -9.23 8.62
CA ILE A 283 1.37 -9.72 7.26
C ILE A 283 0.41 -8.95 6.36
N TYR A 284 0.89 -8.52 5.20
CA TYR A 284 0.06 -7.90 4.18
C TYR A 284 -0.40 -8.92 3.15
N LEU A 285 -1.67 -8.83 2.79
CA LEU A 285 -2.29 -9.68 1.78
C LEU A 285 -2.93 -8.82 0.70
N ALA A 286 -2.40 -8.91 -0.52
CA ALA A 286 -2.89 -8.17 -1.68
C ALA A 286 -3.55 -9.10 -2.70
N SER A 287 -4.26 -8.53 -3.66
CA SER A 287 -4.82 -9.32 -4.76
C SER A 287 -3.73 -9.82 -5.70
N ALA A 288 -3.77 -11.11 -6.03
CA ALA A 288 -2.91 -11.72 -7.02
C ALA A 288 -3.17 -11.22 -8.45
N SER A 289 -4.24 -10.43 -8.64
CA SER A 289 -4.59 -9.79 -9.91
C SER A 289 -4.19 -8.31 -9.98
N SER A 290 -3.69 -7.73 -8.89
CA SER A 290 -3.39 -6.29 -8.78
C SER A 290 -1.93 -6.05 -8.43
N TYR A 291 -1.08 -5.77 -9.44
CA TYR A 291 0.31 -5.40 -9.16
C TYR A 291 0.41 -4.12 -8.33
N ALA A 292 -0.55 -3.20 -8.50
CA ALA A 292 -0.54 -1.91 -7.82
C ALA A 292 -0.72 -2.10 -6.32
N ASP A 293 -1.68 -2.91 -5.88
CA ASP A 293 -1.90 -3.16 -4.45
C ASP A 293 -0.69 -3.89 -3.82
N ILE A 294 -0.03 -4.78 -4.56
CA ILE A 294 1.20 -5.43 -4.11
C ILE A 294 2.31 -4.38 -3.89
N MET A 295 2.55 -3.50 -4.86
CA MET A 295 3.60 -2.47 -4.74
C MET A 295 3.28 -1.43 -3.66
N ILE A 296 2.01 -1.05 -3.55
CA ILE A 296 1.54 -0.15 -2.51
C ILE A 296 1.74 -0.79 -1.13
N ALA A 297 1.44 -2.08 -0.95
CA ALA A 297 1.68 -2.81 0.30
C ALA A 297 3.16 -2.81 0.72
N ASN A 298 4.08 -2.89 -0.25
CA ASN A 298 5.52 -2.87 0.01
C ASN A 298 6.08 -1.46 0.30
N ASN A 299 5.29 -0.39 0.14
CA ASN A 299 5.76 0.98 0.31
C ASN A 299 5.94 1.34 1.80
N GLY A 300 7.17 1.57 2.23
CA GLY A 300 7.48 2.05 3.57
C GLY A 300 7.34 1.00 4.66
N THR A 301 7.34 -0.28 4.33
CA THR A 301 7.21 -1.36 5.32
C THR A 301 8.31 -2.40 5.17
N ASN A 302 8.67 -3.01 6.31
CA ASN A 302 9.41 -4.27 6.34
C ASN A 302 8.45 -5.39 6.77
N VAL A 303 7.32 -5.50 6.07
CA VAL A 303 6.22 -6.43 6.35
C VAL A 303 6.15 -7.45 5.21
N PRO A 304 5.95 -8.75 5.50
CA PRO A 304 5.75 -9.75 4.46
C PRO A 304 4.51 -9.44 3.63
N VAL A 305 4.66 -9.37 2.31
CA VAL A 305 3.54 -9.23 1.37
C VAL A 305 3.29 -10.57 0.67
N LEU A 306 2.10 -11.12 0.90
CA LEU A 306 1.58 -12.28 0.19
C LEU A 306 0.44 -11.85 -0.73
N ILE A 307 0.04 -12.75 -1.63
CA ILE A 307 -1.03 -12.50 -2.59
C ILE A 307 -2.05 -13.64 -2.59
N THR A 308 -3.31 -13.30 -2.88
CA THR A 308 -4.45 -14.24 -2.87
C THR A 308 -5.40 -13.95 -4.04
N ASP A 309 -6.22 -14.93 -4.40
CA ASP A 309 -7.38 -14.66 -5.26
C ASP A 309 -8.46 -13.93 -4.46
N LYS A 310 -9.37 -13.25 -5.16
CA LYS A 310 -10.44 -12.43 -4.58
C LYS A 310 -11.21 -13.18 -3.48
N ASP A 311 -11.67 -14.39 -3.79
CA ASP A 311 -12.56 -15.17 -2.93
C ASP A 311 -11.87 -16.41 -2.35
N SER A 312 -10.55 -16.56 -2.54
CA SER A 312 -9.84 -17.76 -2.12
C SER A 312 -8.36 -17.54 -1.81
N ALA A 313 -7.95 -17.92 -0.60
CA ALA A 313 -6.55 -18.12 -0.23
C ALA A 313 -6.11 -19.54 -0.60
N GLN A 314 -5.03 -19.64 -1.36
CA GLN A 314 -4.41 -20.90 -1.78
C GLN A 314 -3.68 -21.52 -0.59
N ASP A 315 -3.66 -22.85 -0.50
CA ASP A 315 -3.02 -23.58 0.61
C ASP A 315 -1.56 -23.15 0.84
N VAL A 316 -0.81 -22.88 -0.23
CA VAL A 316 0.58 -22.41 -0.13
C VAL A 316 0.69 -21.05 0.57
N VAL A 317 -0.29 -20.17 0.38
CA VAL A 317 -0.36 -18.85 1.02
C VAL A 317 -0.73 -19.00 2.49
N ILE A 318 -1.73 -19.84 2.79
CA ILE A 318 -2.16 -20.13 4.17
C ILE A 318 -1.00 -20.70 4.98
N ASN A 319 -0.31 -21.71 4.44
CA ASN A 319 0.85 -22.32 5.11
C ASN A 319 1.98 -21.31 5.33
N GLU A 320 2.17 -20.38 4.40
CA GLU A 320 3.18 -19.33 4.56
C GLU A 320 2.77 -18.28 5.60
N ILE A 321 1.48 -17.94 5.72
CA ILE A 321 0.96 -17.13 6.82
C ILE A 321 1.21 -17.83 8.16
N CYS A 322 0.89 -19.13 8.27
CA CYS A 322 1.16 -19.93 9.48
C CYS A 322 2.67 -19.93 9.83
N ARG A 323 3.54 -20.03 8.82
CA ARG A 323 4.99 -20.01 9.05
C ARG A 323 5.46 -18.64 9.53
N LEU A 324 5.02 -17.56 8.89
CA LEU A 324 5.48 -16.20 9.18
C LEU A 324 5.02 -15.74 10.57
N GLY A 325 3.78 -16.09 10.94
CA GLY A 325 3.11 -15.56 12.12
C GLY A 325 2.89 -16.55 13.26
N THR A 326 2.20 -16.07 14.28
CA THR A 326 1.63 -16.83 15.39
C THR A 326 0.11 -16.59 15.42
N ASN A 327 -0.58 -17.11 16.44
CA ASN A 327 -2.01 -16.87 16.62
C ASN A 327 -2.37 -15.40 16.86
N ASP A 328 -1.40 -14.57 17.27
CA ASP A 328 -1.61 -13.13 17.52
C ASP A 328 -1.26 -12.26 16.28
N THR A 329 -0.85 -12.89 15.17
CA THR A 329 -0.46 -12.18 13.94
C THR A 329 -1.67 -11.59 13.22
N LYS A 330 -1.55 -10.31 12.84
CA LYS A 330 -2.55 -9.58 12.10
C LYS A 330 -2.32 -9.73 10.59
N VAL A 331 -3.32 -10.20 9.86
CA VAL A 331 -3.33 -10.16 8.39
C VAL A 331 -4.11 -8.94 7.95
N ILE A 332 -3.45 -8.01 7.25
CA ILE A 332 -4.05 -6.77 6.75
C ILE A 332 -4.17 -6.86 5.24
N VAL A 333 -5.37 -6.64 4.73
CA VAL A 333 -5.60 -6.63 3.29
C VAL A 333 -5.20 -5.27 2.71
N VAL A 334 -4.51 -5.27 1.58
CA VAL A 334 -4.19 -4.04 0.83
C VAL A 334 -4.88 -4.11 -0.52
N GLY A 335 -5.70 -3.12 -0.83
CA GLY A 335 -6.62 -3.11 -1.97
C GLY A 335 -8.07 -3.33 -1.55
N GLY A 336 -9.01 -2.78 -2.33
CA GLY A 336 -10.44 -2.74 -1.99
C GLY A 336 -11.15 -4.11 -2.03
N PRO A 337 -12.41 -4.19 -1.58
CA PRO A 337 -13.17 -5.44 -1.49
C PRO A 337 -13.42 -6.10 -2.85
N GLU A 338 -13.32 -5.31 -3.93
CA GLU A 338 -13.35 -5.86 -5.28
C GLU A 338 -12.12 -6.70 -5.64
N ALA A 339 -10.97 -6.41 -5.02
CA ALA A 339 -9.70 -7.07 -5.26
C ALA A 339 -9.49 -8.29 -4.34
N VAL A 340 -9.91 -8.19 -3.08
CA VAL A 340 -9.88 -9.25 -2.07
C VAL A 340 -11.13 -9.15 -1.19
N ASP A 341 -11.98 -10.17 -1.21
CA ASP A 341 -13.18 -10.26 -0.39
C ASP A 341 -12.83 -10.87 0.98
N VAL A 342 -12.65 -10.00 1.99
CA VAL A 342 -12.26 -10.40 3.35
C VAL A 342 -13.23 -11.42 3.96
N PRO A 343 -14.57 -11.22 3.90
CA PRO A 343 -15.54 -12.25 4.29
C PRO A 343 -15.29 -13.63 3.67
N ALA A 344 -14.92 -13.72 2.38
CA ALA A 344 -14.64 -14.99 1.73
C ALA A 344 -13.37 -15.68 2.30
N LEU A 345 -12.38 -14.89 2.76
CA LEU A 345 -11.16 -15.41 3.38
C LEU A 345 -11.39 -15.90 4.82
N GLU A 346 -12.29 -15.29 5.57
CA GLU A 346 -12.64 -15.73 6.93
C GLU A 346 -13.27 -17.13 6.95
N GLY A 347 -14.05 -17.48 5.91
CA GLY A 347 -14.59 -18.84 5.73
C GLY A 347 -13.52 -19.90 5.42
N ILE A 348 -12.31 -19.49 5.01
CA ILE A 348 -11.18 -20.36 4.67
C ILE A 348 -10.24 -20.54 5.88
N ALA A 349 -10.15 -19.53 6.75
CA ALA A 349 -9.40 -19.56 8.02
C ALA A 349 -10.04 -20.45 9.11
N ALA A 350 -11.08 -21.21 8.79
CA ALA A 350 -11.59 -22.30 9.63
C ALA A 350 -11.15 -23.72 9.17
N PRO A 351 -9.84 -24.02 9.00
CA PRO A 351 -9.41 -25.33 8.52
C PRO A 351 -9.30 -26.31 9.69
N VAL A 352 -10.44 -26.76 10.22
CA VAL A 352 -10.51 -28.05 10.93
C VAL A 352 -11.58 -28.89 10.23
N GLY A 353 -11.17 -29.77 9.32
CA GLY A 353 -12.04 -30.85 8.81
C GLY A 353 -12.28 -30.97 7.29
N ARG A 354 -11.48 -30.38 6.39
CA ARG A 354 -11.64 -30.65 4.94
C ARG A 354 -11.13 -32.06 4.55
N PRO A 355 -11.94 -32.92 3.90
CA PRO A 355 -11.47 -34.20 3.37
C PRO A 355 -10.45 -33.99 2.24
N GLY A 356 -9.23 -34.48 2.41
CA GLY A 356 -8.11 -34.32 1.46
C GLY A 356 -6.87 -33.62 2.04
N PHE A 357 -7.00 -33.02 3.24
CA PHE A 357 -5.87 -32.50 4.01
C PHE A 357 -5.08 -33.68 4.61
N SER A 358 -3.86 -33.92 4.11
CA SER A 358 -2.98 -34.96 4.65
C SER A 358 -2.35 -34.48 5.95
N SER A 359 -2.61 -35.21 7.04
CA SER A 359 -2.10 -34.99 8.40
C SER A 359 -0.59 -35.24 8.56
N THR A 360 0.22 -34.89 7.56
CA THR A 360 1.69 -35.03 7.59
C THR A 360 2.44 -33.70 7.67
N THR A 361 1.75 -32.56 7.57
CA THR A 361 2.29 -31.23 7.89
C THR A 361 1.63 -30.72 9.17
N GLN A 362 2.37 -30.82 10.27
CA GLN A 362 2.00 -30.45 11.64
C GLN A 362 1.92 -28.92 11.87
N GLU A 363 1.47 -28.12 10.89
CA GLU A 363 1.76 -26.67 10.89
C GLU A 363 0.55 -25.72 11.01
N CYS A 364 -0.70 -26.16 10.83
CA CYS A 364 -1.86 -25.26 11.00
C CYS A 364 -3.05 -25.90 11.75
N GLU A 365 -2.84 -26.91 12.61
CA GLU A 365 -3.92 -27.68 13.26
C GLU A 365 -4.82 -26.85 14.21
N ASP A 366 -4.51 -25.59 14.51
CA ASP A 366 -5.26 -24.75 15.47
C ASP A 366 -5.48 -23.30 15.01
N MET A 367 -5.74 -23.07 13.71
CA MET A 367 -5.83 -21.72 13.13
C MET A 367 -7.22 -21.04 13.23
N SER A 368 -8.08 -21.47 14.17
CA SER A 368 -9.36 -20.81 14.50
C SER A 368 -9.20 -19.37 15.08
N SER A 369 -8.01 -18.78 14.94
CA SER A 369 -7.55 -17.60 15.66
C SER A 369 -6.80 -16.55 14.85
N ILE A 370 -6.58 -16.72 13.53
CA ILE A 370 -6.13 -15.57 12.72
C ILE A 370 -7.21 -14.50 12.80
N GLU A 371 -6.93 -13.43 13.54
CA GLU A 371 -7.75 -12.24 13.54
C GLU A 371 -7.40 -11.43 12.29
N PHE A 372 -8.23 -11.55 11.26
CA PHE A 372 -8.35 -10.49 10.26
C PHE A 372 -8.87 -9.27 11.00
N PHE A 373 -7.99 -8.31 11.26
CA PHE A 373 -8.33 -7.13 12.05
C PHE A 373 -9.41 -6.36 11.29
N ARG A 374 -10.69 -6.44 11.69
CA ARG A 374 -11.79 -5.65 11.12
C ARG A 374 -11.90 -4.32 11.84
N TYR A 375 -11.19 -3.33 11.33
CA TYR A 375 -11.52 -1.93 11.59
C TYR A 375 -11.89 -1.30 10.25
N LYS A 376 -13.01 -0.59 10.21
CA LYS A 376 -13.66 -0.16 8.97
C LYS A 376 -12.79 0.75 8.08
N ASP A 377 -11.67 1.25 8.59
CA ASP A 377 -10.63 1.94 7.80
C ASP A 377 -9.18 1.43 8.04
N ILE A 378 -8.98 0.35 8.82
CA ILE A 378 -7.63 -0.17 9.19
C ILE A 378 -7.48 -1.71 9.01
N ALA A 379 -8.52 -2.41 8.56
CA ALA A 379 -8.48 -3.83 8.12
C ALA A 379 -7.99 -4.01 6.69
N GLN A 380 -8.40 -3.05 5.87
CA GLN A 380 -8.28 -3.04 4.44
C GLN A 380 -7.73 -1.67 4.10
N LEU A 381 -6.43 -1.60 3.83
CA LEU A 381 -5.81 -0.38 3.36
C LEU A 381 -6.22 -0.24 1.90
N ALA A 382 -7.29 0.51 1.68
CA ALA A 382 -7.89 0.68 0.38
C ALA A 382 -8.53 2.06 0.24
N GLY A 383 -8.60 2.52 -1.00
CA GLY A 383 -9.53 3.56 -1.39
C GLY A 383 -10.29 3.18 -2.65
N GLU A 384 -11.05 4.13 -3.19
CA GLU A 384 -11.86 3.94 -4.39
C GLU A 384 -11.02 3.61 -5.63
N SER A 385 -9.75 4.02 -5.65
CA SER A 385 -8.79 3.65 -6.67
C SER A 385 -7.41 3.37 -6.06
N ARG A 386 -6.47 2.90 -6.89
CA ARG A 386 -5.07 2.71 -6.49
C ARG A 386 -4.41 3.99 -5.96
N LEU A 387 -4.85 5.18 -6.42
CA LEU A 387 -4.34 6.46 -5.91
C LEU A 387 -4.73 6.63 -4.44
N GLU A 388 -6.00 6.38 -4.13
CA GLU A 388 -6.52 6.49 -2.77
C GLU A 388 -6.01 5.35 -1.86
N THR A 389 -5.80 4.15 -2.40
CA THR A 389 -5.12 3.06 -1.68
C THR A 389 -3.68 3.46 -1.30
N ALA A 390 -2.95 4.14 -2.19
CA ALA A 390 -1.62 4.65 -1.87
C ALA A 390 -1.64 5.74 -0.78
N VAL A 391 -2.66 6.61 -0.78
CA VAL A 391 -2.88 7.58 0.31
C VAL A 391 -3.18 6.86 1.63
N ALA A 392 -4.03 5.84 1.62
CA ALA A 392 -4.37 5.07 2.83
C ALA A 392 -3.12 4.38 3.43
N VAL A 393 -2.28 3.78 2.58
CA VAL A 393 -1.01 3.19 3.03
C VAL A 393 -0.02 4.27 3.51
N SER A 394 0.03 5.42 2.82
CA SER A 394 0.86 6.54 3.23
C SER A 394 0.51 7.03 4.64
N ARG A 395 -0.78 7.26 4.92
CA ARG A 395 -1.27 7.67 6.24
C ARG A 395 -0.92 6.67 7.33
N ARG A 396 -1.02 5.38 7.05
CA ARG A 396 -0.64 4.33 8.01
C ARG A 396 0.85 4.35 8.33
N ASN A 397 1.69 4.45 7.30
CA ASN A 397 3.13 4.18 7.44
C ASN A 397 3.94 5.44 7.77
N TYR A 398 3.41 6.63 7.49
CA TYR A 398 4.10 7.91 7.62
C TYR A 398 3.31 8.87 8.52
N LEU A 399 3.34 8.59 9.83
CA LEU A 399 2.66 9.38 10.87
C LEU A 399 3.30 10.75 11.07
N SER A 400 4.61 10.85 10.89
CA SER A 400 5.37 12.10 10.87
C SER A 400 6.44 11.99 9.79
N HIS A 401 6.24 12.64 8.65
CA HIS A 401 7.23 12.70 7.59
C HIS A 401 7.68 14.12 7.37
N GLN A 402 8.93 14.30 6.98
CA GLN A 402 9.43 15.62 6.61
C GLN A 402 10.11 15.57 5.25
N GLY A 403 9.63 16.43 4.36
CA GLY A 403 10.45 17.07 3.35
C GLY A 403 10.32 16.53 1.94
N SER A 404 10.09 15.24 1.71
CA SER A 404 10.06 14.71 0.32
C SER A 404 9.08 13.58 0.08
N ALA A 405 8.52 13.52 -1.12
CA ALA A 405 7.68 12.42 -1.57
C ALA A 405 8.06 11.99 -2.99
N VAL A 406 7.81 10.71 -3.30
CA VAL A 406 7.96 10.16 -4.65
C VAL A 406 6.60 10.20 -5.34
N ILE A 407 6.56 10.81 -6.52
CA ILE A 407 5.39 10.89 -7.39
C ILE A 407 5.61 9.96 -8.59
N VAL A 408 4.65 9.07 -8.84
CA VAL A 408 4.74 8.13 -9.95
C VAL A 408 3.37 7.84 -10.54
N ASN A 409 3.32 7.51 -11.83
CA ASN A 409 2.09 7.08 -12.47
C ASN A 409 1.66 5.72 -11.91
N GLY A 410 0.50 5.68 -11.24
CA GLY A 410 -0.05 4.47 -10.64
C GLY A 410 -0.41 3.37 -11.64
N TYR A 411 -0.41 3.66 -12.95
CA TYR A 411 -0.71 2.74 -14.04
C TYR A 411 0.53 2.32 -14.83
N SER A 412 1.73 2.72 -14.39
CA SER A 412 3.02 2.28 -14.95
C SER A 412 3.74 1.38 -13.96
N ALA A 413 3.45 0.06 -14.01
CA ALA A 413 4.13 -0.94 -13.19
C ALA A 413 5.67 -0.83 -13.17
N PRO A 414 6.39 -0.66 -14.31
CA PRO A 414 7.84 -0.55 -14.26
C PRO A 414 8.35 0.73 -13.57
N ASP A 415 7.64 1.86 -13.71
CA ASP A 415 8.03 3.10 -13.04
C ASP A 415 7.71 3.03 -11.55
N MET A 416 6.58 2.42 -11.16
CA MET A 416 6.24 2.15 -9.75
C MET A 416 7.28 1.27 -9.06
N LEU A 417 7.76 0.21 -9.74
CA LEU A 417 8.83 -0.63 -9.22
C LEU A 417 10.14 0.16 -9.08
N SER A 418 10.44 1.04 -10.04
CA SER A 418 11.62 1.91 -9.94
C SER A 418 11.45 2.91 -8.77
N ALA A 419 10.25 3.42 -8.56
CA ALA A 419 9.93 4.32 -7.44
C ALA A 419 10.12 3.65 -6.07
N SER A 420 9.89 2.35 -5.93
CA SER A 420 10.16 1.64 -4.67
C SER A 420 11.65 1.62 -4.33
N VAL A 421 12.53 1.46 -5.32
CA VAL A 421 14.00 1.54 -5.14
C VAL A 421 14.41 2.94 -4.68
N LEU A 422 13.88 3.99 -5.31
CA LEU A 422 14.16 5.37 -4.91
C LEU A 422 13.66 5.66 -3.49
N SER A 423 12.43 5.28 -3.18
CA SER A 423 11.80 5.47 -1.88
C SER A 423 12.64 4.86 -0.76
N GLN A 424 12.95 3.57 -0.87
CA GLN A 424 13.62 2.85 0.21
C GLN A 424 15.14 3.14 0.25
N GLY A 425 15.75 3.37 -0.91
CA GLY A 425 17.15 3.79 -1.01
C GLY A 425 17.42 5.18 -0.42
N SER A 426 16.38 6.01 -0.30
CA SER A 426 16.46 7.38 0.24
C SER A 426 15.95 7.49 1.69
N GLY A 427 15.96 6.38 2.43
CA GLY A 427 15.57 6.36 3.85
C GLY A 427 14.07 6.19 4.11
N GLY A 428 13.30 5.74 3.12
CA GLY A 428 11.87 5.47 3.25
C GLY A 428 11.03 6.71 2.94
N LEU A 429 10.94 7.09 1.65
CA LEU A 429 10.07 8.19 1.21
C LEU A 429 8.65 7.69 0.88
N PRO A 430 7.58 8.42 1.25
CA PRO A 430 6.23 8.13 0.79
C PRO A 430 6.15 8.12 -0.73
N ILE A 431 5.64 7.04 -1.30
CA ILE A 431 5.25 6.98 -2.72
C ILE A 431 3.75 7.31 -2.82
N LEU A 432 3.43 8.37 -3.57
CA LEU A 432 2.07 8.75 -3.91
C LEU A 432 1.86 8.56 -5.42
N LEU A 433 0.65 8.13 -5.77
CA LEU A 433 0.31 7.83 -7.15
C LEU A 433 -0.47 8.98 -7.79
N VAL A 434 -0.22 9.16 -9.08
CA VAL A 434 -0.94 10.05 -9.98
C VAL A 434 -1.33 9.31 -11.26
N ASN A 435 -2.12 9.94 -12.11
CA ASN A 435 -2.26 9.56 -13.51
C ASN A 435 -1.26 10.37 -14.36
N ASN A 436 -1.21 10.11 -15.66
CA ASN A 436 -0.31 10.85 -16.56
C ASN A 436 -0.65 12.35 -16.66
N SER A 437 -1.92 12.71 -16.54
CA SER A 437 -2.42 14.07 -16.79
C SER A 437 -3.33 14.57 -15.66
N THR A 438 -3.57 13.76 -14.62
CA THR A 438 -4.44 14.11 -13.48
C THR A 438 -3.87 13.55 -12.18
N TYR A 439 -4.31 14.13 -11.07
CA TYR A 439 -4.09 13.65 -9.70
C TYR A 439 -5.41 13.78 -8.93
N SER A 440 -5.56 13.09 -7.80
CA SER A 440 -6.73 13.25 -6.95
C SER A 440 -6.50 14.27 -5.85
N ASP A 441 -7.58 14.92 -5.38
CA ASP A 441 -7.54 15.85 -4.24
C ASP A 441 -6.98 15.18 -2.98
N ARG A 442 -7.16 13.87 -2.83
CA ARG A 442 -6.58 13.11 -1.73
C ARG A 442 -5.07 13.04 -1.83
N THR A 443 -4.51 12.87 -3.03
CA THR A 443 -3.06 12.92 -3.25
C THR A 443 -2.49 14.30 -2.90
N SER A 444 -3.11 15.40 -3.32
CA SER A 444 -2.61 16.75 -3.02
C SER A 444 -2.71 17.08 -1.52
N LYS A 445 -3.82 16.72 -0.86
CA LYS A 445 -3.97 16.86 0.59
C LYS A 445 -2.97 16.01 1.37
N GLU A 446 -2.69 14.80 0.90
CA GLU A 446 -1.69 13.93 1.52
C GLU A 446 -0.28 14.53 1.43
N LEU A 447 0.09 15.18 0.32
CA LEU A 447 1.36 15.91 0.23
C LEU A 447 1.48 17.05 1.25
N LYS A 448 0.37 17.77 1.51
CA LYS A 448 0.33 18.80 2.56
C LYS A 448 0.48 18.18 3.95
N ARG A 449 -0.28 17.12 4.25
CA ARG A 449 -0.20 16.38 5.52
C ARG A 449 1.23 15.90 5.80
N LEU A 450 1.90 15.37 4.77
CA LEU A 450 3.29 14.92 4.82
C LEU A 450 4.33 16.04 4.81
N LYS A 451 3.91 17.31 4.62
CA LYS A 451 4.80 18.48 4.49
C LYS A 451 5.90 18.26 3.44
N ALA A 452 5.56 17.62 2.32
CA ALA A 452 6.51 17.09 1.35
C ALA A 452 6.98 18.15 0.34
N VAL A 453 7.86 19.08 0.72
CA VAL A 453 8.27 20.22 -0.15
C VAL A 453 9.04 19.81 -1.41
N GLN A 454 9.81 18.71 -1.37
CA GLN A 454 10.57 18.19 -2.51
C GLN A 454 9.85 17.01 -3.14
N LEU A 455 9.49 17.14 -4.42
CA LEU A 455 8.88 16.06 -5.18
C LEU A 455 9.93 15.35 -6.04
N PHE A 456 10.01 14.03 -5.91
CA PHE A 456 10.80 13.18 -6.80
C PHE A 456 9.86 12.48 -7.78
N VAL A 457 10.01 12.76 -9.07
CA VAL A 457 9.10 12.21 -10.09
C VAL A 457 9.76 11.03 -10.77
N VAL A 458 9.10 9.87 -10.81
CA VAL A 458 9.62 8.68 -11.50
C VAL A 458 8.81 8.43 -12.76
N GLY A 459 9.53 8.31 -13.88
CA GLY A 459 8.97 8.20 -15.22
C GLY A 459 9.15 9.48 -16.05
N GLY A 460 9.20 9.32 -17.37
CA GLY A 460 9.27 10.45 -18.30
C GLY A 460 7.96 11.25 -18.34
N GLU A 461 7.94 12.36 -19.09
CA GLU A 461 6.77 13.25 -19.21
C GLU A 461 5.52 12.54 -19.78
N ALA A 462 5.71 11.53 -20.63
CA ALA A 462 4.62 10.69 -21.13
C ALA A 462 3.96 9.83 -20.04
N ALA A 463 4.70 9.53 -18.96
CA ALA A 463 4.19 8.80 -17.81
C ALA A 463 3.60 9.75 -16.76
N VAL A 464 4.26 10.88 -16.47
CA VAL A 464 3.78 11.94 -15.56
C VAL A 464 4.07 13.30 -16.18
N ASN A 465 3.03 13.94 -16.72
CA ASN A 465 3.13 15.23 -17.40
C ASN A 465 3.59 16.33 -16.43
N GLU A 466 4.34 17.32 -16.91
CA GLU A 466 4.77 18.44 -16.06
C GLU A 466 3.57 19.23 -15.49
N SER A 467 2.45 19.32 -16.22
CA SER A 467 1.23 19.99 -15.72
C SER A 467 0.65 19.35 -14.46
N VAL A 468 0.84 18.04 -14.27
CA VAL A 468 0.43 17.32 -13.04
C VAL A 468 1.31 17.77 -11.88
N ILE A 469 2.61 17.89 -12.11
CA ILE A 469 3.57 18.31 -11.09
C ILE A 469 3.36 19.78 -10.71
N ASP A 470 3.17 20.64 -11.71
CA ASP A 470 2.86 22.05 -11.49
C ASP A 470 1.54 22.22 -10.73
N GLY A 471 0.50 21.47 -11.09
CA GLY A 471 -0.78 21.46 -10.38
C GLY A 471 -0.66 21.01 -8.93
N LEU A 472 0.04 19.90 -8.67
CA LEU A 472 0.32 19.43 -7.31
C LEU A 472 1.07 20.47 -6.47
N ARG A 473 2.05 21.16 -7.07
CA ARG A 473 2.81 22.22 -6.38
C ARG A 473 1.93 23.43 -6.10
N VAL A 474 1.09 23.87 -7.04
CA VAL A 474 0.16 24.97 -6.81
C VAL A 474 -0.79 24.63 -5.65
N GLU A 475 -1.42 23.45 -5.69
CA GLU A 475 -2.31 22.98 -4.61
C GLU A 475 -1.56 22.96 -3.28
N GLN A 476 -0.36 22.38 -3.25
CA GLN A 476 0.45 22.22 -2.06
C GLN A 476 0.84 23.56 -1.43
N PHE A 477 1.32 24.52 -2.21
CA PHE A 477 1.81 25.82 -1.71
C PHE A 477 0.72 26.91 -1.68
N THR A 478 -0.56 26.56 -1.87
CA THR A 478 -1.69 27.47 -1.64
C THR A 478 -2.26 27.28 -0.24
N VAL A 479 -2.33 28.35 0.54
CA VAL A 479 -2.95 28.36 1.89
C VAL A 479 -4.47 28.44 1.75
N ASN A 480 -5.20 27.57 2.46
CA ASN A 480 -6.67 27.53 2.43
C ASN A 480 -7.32 28.28 3.60
#